data_AF-A0A538HJR8-F1
#
_entry.id   AF-A0A538HJR8-F1
#
_cell.length_a   1.000
_cell.length_b   1.000
_cell.length_c   1.000
_cell.angle_alpha   90.00
_cell.angle_beta   90.00
_cell.angle_gamma   90.00
#
_symmetry.space_group_name_H-M   'P 1'
#
loop_
_entity.id
_entity.type
_entity.pdbx_description
1 polymer ?
#
loop_
_entity_poly.entity_id
_entity_poly.type
_entity_poly.pdbx_seq_one_letter_code
_entity_poly.pdbx_strand_id
1 'polypeptide(L)' 'MAVDQVFMMIADIGGYTRFMKLHRMSLAHSHVITGRLLKAVVKAVPDLRLIEIEGDAAFFFLPDTGEQRR' A
#
# COMPACT_ATOMS: atom_id res chain seq x y z
N MET A 1 23.34 -11.95 -15.16
CA MET A 1 22.24 -11.92 -14.18
C MET A 1 20.94 -12.02 -14.95
N ALA A 2 20.07 -12.96 -14.61
CA ALA A 2 18.71 -12.99 -15.16
C ALA A 2 17.92 -11.83 -14.53
N VAL A 3 17.09 -11.15 -15.32
CA VAL A 3 16.22 -10.07 -14.85
C VAL A 3 14.80 -10.64 -14.78
N ASP A 4 14.23 -10.67 -13.58
CA ASP A 4 12.86 -11.12 -13.38
C ASP A 4 11.88 -9.99 -13.72
N GLN A 5 10.82 -10.32 -14.46
CA GLN A 5 9.73 -9.37 -14.70
C GLN A 5 8.81 -9.33 -13.47
N VAL A 6 8.34 -8.15 -13.10
CA VAL A 6 7.39 -7.96 -12.00
C VAL A 6 6.38 -6.88 -12.37
N PHE A 7 5.16 -7.01 -11.86
CA PHE A 7 4.22 -5.88 -11.85
C PHE A 7 4.40 -5.11 -10.54
N MET A 8 4.55 -3.80 -10.63
CA MET A 8 4.67 -2.92 -9.48
C MET A 8 3.46 -1.99 -9.39
N MET A 9 2.88 -1.88 -8.20
CA MET A 9 1.78 -0.97 -7.90
C MET A 9 2.22 0.00 -6.80
N ILE A 10 2.06 1.29 -7.07
CA ILE A 10 2.28 2.36 -6.10
C ILE A 10 0.90 2.93 -5.76
N ALA A 11 0.42 2.67 -4.55
CA ALA A 11 -0.86 3.16 -4.08
C ALA A 11 -0.67 4.48 -3.31
N ASP A 12 -1.29 5.55 -3.81
CA ASP A 12 -1.35 6.86 -3.15
C ASP A 12 -2.29 6.80 -1.92
N ILE A 13 -1.76 7.17 -0.76
CA ILE A 13 -2.50 7.28 0.51
C ILE A 13 -2.45 8.73 1.06
N GLY A 14 -2.07 9.73 0.25
CA GLY A 14 -1.96 11.15 0.63
C GLY A 14 -3.28 11.78 1.10
N GLY A 15 -4.41 11.21 0.70
CA GLY A 15 -5.73 11.53 1.25
C GLY A 15 -5.78 11.44 2.78
N TYR A 16 -5.03 10.52 3.39
CA TYR A 16 -4.91 10.40 4.84
C TYR A 16 -4.11 11.55 5.46
N THR A 17 -2.96 11.90 4.88
CA THR A 17 -2.16 13.04 5.33
C THR A 17 -3.01 14.32 5.32
N ARG A 18 -3.86 14.48 4.31
CA ARG A 18 -4.84 15.58 4.25
C ARG A 18 -5.88 15.49 5.35
N PHE A 19 -6.43 14.30 5.61
CA PHE A 19 -7.39 14.07 6.68
C PHE A 19 -6.81 14.42 8.07
N MET A 20 -5.58 13.99 8.37
CA MET A 20 -4.89 14.32 9.63
C MET A 20 -4.70 15.82 9.82
N LYS A 21 -4.28 16.54 8.77
CA LYS A 21 -4.08 17.99 8.81
C LYS A 21 -5.37 18.74 9.17
N LEU A 22 -6.52 18.23 8.73
CA LEU A 22 -7.84 18.79 9.01
C LEU A 22 -8.36 18.43 10.40
N HIS A 23 -7.99 17.26 10.94
CA HIS A 23 -8.52 16.73 12.21
C HIS A 23 -7.43 16.60 13.29
N ARG A 24 -6.65 17.68 13.52
CA ARG A 24 -5.47 17.67 14.41
C ARG A 24 -5.75 17.17 15.84
N MET A 25 -6.93 17.43 16.41
CA MET A 25 -7.26 16.97 17.76
C MET A 25 -7.48 15.44 17.85
N SER A 26 -7.72 14.76 16.72
CA SER A 26 -7.92 13.31 16.65
C SER A 26 -6.62 12.52 16.40
N LEU A 27 -5.47 13.20 16.38
CA LEU A 27 -4.15 12.68 15.97
C LEU A 27 -3.77 11.35 16.65
N ALA A 28 -4.10 11.19 17.92
CA ALA A 28 -3.82 9.97 18.68
C ALA A 28 -4.57 8.74 18.13
N HIS A 29 -5.81 8.90 17.65
CA HIS A 29 -6.61 7.83 17.06
C HIS A 29 -6.31 7.63 15.57
N SER A 30 -5.98 8.69 14.85
CA SER A 30 -5.73 8.66 13.40
C SER A 30 -4.64 7.64 13.02
N HIS A 31 -3.55 7.55 13.79
CA HIS A 31 -2.47 6.62 13.51
C HIS A 31 -2.93 5.16 13.59
N VAL A 32 -3.73 4.82 14.61
CA VAL A 32 -4.31 3.48 14.80
C VAL A 32 -5.28 3.13 13.67
N ILE A 33 -6.12 4.10 13.27
CA ILE A 33 -7.09 3.92 12.20
C ILE A 33 -6.38 3.68 10.86
N THR A 34 -5.30 4.39 10.57
CA THR A 34 -4.53 4.21 9.33
C THR A 34 -3.84 2.88 9.26
N GLY A 35 -3.22 2.43 10.36
CA GLY A 35 -2.67 1.09 10.42
C GLY A 35 -3.74 0.01 10.16
N ARG A 36 -4.98 0.23 10.63
CA ARG A 36 -6.10 -0.69 10.36
C ARG A 36 -6.57 -0.63 8.91
N LEU A 37 -6.69 0.57 8.33
CA LEU A 37 -7.09 0.75 6.92
C LEU A 37 -6.07 0.11 5.98
N LEU A 38 -4.78 0.39 6.17
CA LEU A 38 -3.70 -0.23 5.38
C LEU A 38 -3.73 -1.76 5.50
N LYS A 39 -3.90 -2.31 6.70
CA LYS A 39 -4.07 -3.76 6.88
C LYS A 39 -5.29 -4.31 6.15
N ALA A 40 -6.40 -3.58 6.13
CA ALA A 40 -7.61 -3.98 5.41
C ALA A 40 -7.39 -3.97 3.89
N VAL A 41 -6.73 -2.93 3.36
CA VAL A 41 -6.38 -2.83 1.93
C VAL A 41 -5.45 -3.97 1.53
N VAL A 42 -4.36 -4.22 2.27
CA VAL A 42 -3.44 -5.34 2.00
C VAL A 42 -4.18 -6.67 2.00
N LYS A 43 -5.10 -6.89 2.95
CA LYS A 43 -5.93 -8.10 2.99
C LYS A 43 -6.89 -8.24 1.79
N ALA A 44 -7.29 -7.13 1.17
CA ALA A 44 -8.17 -7.14 0.01
C ALA A 44 -7.45 -7.48 -1.30
N VAL A 45 -6.12 -7.40 -1.33
CA VAL A 45 -5.28 -7.73 -2.51
C VAL A 45 -4.29 -8.85 -2.19
N PRO A 46 -4.76 -10.09 -1.94
CA PRO A 46 -3.92 -11.18 -1.45
C PRO A 46 -2.76 -11.56 -2.40
N ASP A 47 -2.92 -11.29 -3.69
CA ASP A 47 -1.89 -11.58 -4.70
C ASP A 47 -0.76 -10.55 -4.70
N LEU A 48 -1.02 -9.33 -4.22
CA LEU A 48 -0.04 -8.26 -4.16
C LEU A 48 0.72 -8.28 -2.84
N ARG A 49 2.06 -8.37 -2.92
CA ARG A 49 2.93 -8.32 -1.74
C ARG A 49 3.34 -6.89 -1.45
N LEU A 50 3.06 -6.41 -0.23
CA LEU A 50 3.56 -5.12 0.27
C LEU A 50 5.08 -5.21 0.48
N ILE A 51 5.81 -4.31 -0.15
CA ILE A 51 7.26 -4.13 0.02
C ILE A 51 7.50 -3.21 1.21
N GLU A 52 7.00 -1.98 1.09
CA GLU A 52 7.22 -0.91 2.06
C GLU A 52 6.14 0.16 1.96
N ILE A 53 6.15 1.06 2.94
CA ILE A 53 5.35 2.28 2.96
C ILE A 53 6.34 3.43 3.16
N GLU A 54 6.40 4.33 2.19
CA GLU A 54 7.28 5.51 2.22
C GLU A 54 6.41 6.76 2.11
N GLY A 55 6.47 7.62 3.12
CA GLY A 55 5.61 8.80 3.20
C GLY A 55 4.12 8.46 3.10
N ASP A 56 3.48 8.92 2.02
CA ASP A 56 2.09 8.68 1.69
C ASP A 56 1.91 7.79 0.45
N ALA A 57 2.86 6.88 0.23
CA ALA A 57 2.77 5.84 -0.80
C ALA A 57 3.00 4.44 -0.20
N ALA A 58 2.21 3.47 -0.66
CA ALA A 58 2.41 2.06 -0.36
C ALA A 58 2.86 1.31 -1.62
N PHE A 59 3.96 0.57 -1.50
CA PHE A 59 4.62 -0.10 -2.62
C PHE A 59 4.29 -1.58 -2.59
N PHE A 60 3.75 -2.08 -3.70
CA PHE A 60 3.39 -3.47 -3.86
C PHE A 60 4.03 -4.06 -5.10
N PHE A 61 4.25 -5.37 -5.08
CA PHE A 61 4.62 -6.12 -6.27
C PHE A 61 3.85 -7.43 -6.41
N LEU A 62 3.67 -7.82 -7.66
CA LEU A 62 3.27 -9.15 -8.07
C LEU A 62 4.45 -9.76 -8.85
N PRO A 63 5.04 -10.88 -8.39
CA PRO A 63 6.01 -11.60 -9.21
C PRO A 63 5.34 -12.06 -10.50
N ASP A 64 6.00 -11.89 -11.65
CA ASP A 64 5.52 -12.49 -12.90
C ASP A 64 5.73 -14.01 -12.81
N THR A 65 4.65 -14.75 -12.52
CA THR A 65 4.68 -16.22 -12.47
C THR A 65 4.70 -16.85 -13.85
N GLY A 66 4.75 -16.07 -14.95
CA GLY A 66 4.78 -16.58 -16.32
C GLY A 66 3.47 -17.23 -16.79
N GLU A 67 2.49 -17.41 -15.90
CA GLU A 67 1.21 -18.07 -16.18
C GLU A 67 0.19 -17.17 -16.89
N GLN A 68 0.38 -15.84 -16.88
CA GLN A 68 -0.60 -14.89 -17.45
C GLN A 68 -0.40 -14.55 -18.94
N ARG A 69 0.54 -15.21 -19.64
CA ARG A 69 0.69 -15.12 -21.11
C ARG A 69 0.02 -16.31 -21.80
N ARG A 70 -1.32 -16.40 -21.76
CA ARG A 70 -2.11 -17.26 -22.66
C ARG A 70 -3.37 -16.55 -23.13
#